data_AF-A0A8T5JAH6-F1
#
_entry.id   AF-A0A8T5JAH6-F1
#
_cell.length_a   1.000
_cell.length_b   1.000
_cell.length_c   1.000
_cell.angle_alpha   90.00
_cell.angle_beta   90.00
_cell.angle_gamma   90.00
#
_symmetry.space_group_name_H-M   'P 1'
#
loop_
_entity.id
_entity.type
_entity.pdbx_description
1 polymer ?
#
loop_
_entity_poly.entity_id
_entity_poly.type
_entity_poly.pdbx_seq_one_letter_code
_entity_poly.pdbx_strand_id
1 'polypeptide(L)'
;MTSEKISTIAIEPFIREFTFQIIRIIGMKNYPIQERNVINADLIPKLSSQVLVRQQRKNDLRIIPSSKRNLQTPQKQPSPPVRKQLLQQGPPRQIRRPFVPPRRIAPPTIPLPKGANNEVEVNAQDYGKITQLLNDPSVQQIECTGAQKQILVLRLGQKQITKIALSSGEISELIENISNKAHIPLLNGVFRAAVDHLLISAVVSEMIGTRFVIKKQLS
;
A
#
# COMPACT_ATOMS: atom_id res chain seq x y z
N MET A 1 33.11 1.10 35.06
CA MET A 1 31.89 1.63 35.69
C MET A 1 30.79 1.67 34.64
N THR A 2 29.96 0.63 34.60
CA THR A 2 28.87 0.46 33.63
C THR A 2 27.57 0.92 34.26
N SER A 3 26.92 1.93 33.67
CA SER A 3 25.60 2.37 34.10
C SER A 3 24.55 1.37 33.64
N GLU A 4 23.97 0.64 34.60
CA GLU A 4 22.74 -0.10 34.38
C GLU A 4 21.62 0.91 34.14
N LYS A 5 21.18 1.00 32.89
CA LYS A 5 19.96 1.75 32.54
C LYS A 5 18.76 0.95 33.03
N ILE A 6 18.47 1.05 34.32
CA ILE A 6 17.22 0.59 34.90
C ILE A 6 16.11 1.39 34.23
N SER A 7 15.17 0.67 33.59
CA SER A 7 14.08 1.26 32.83
C SER A 7 13.22 2.12 33.76
N THR A 8 13.24 3.45 33.59
CA THR A 8 12.51 4.43 34.41
C THR A 8 10.99 4.23 34.39
N ILE A 9 10.50 3.41 33.45
CA ILE A 9 9.10 3.01 33.33
C ILE A 9 8.58 2.29 34.59
N ALA A 10 9.47 1.67 35.39
CA ALA A 10 9.09 0.95 36.61
C ALA A 10 8.97 1.84 37.87
N ILE A 11 9.35 3.12 37.80
CA ILE A 11 9.45 3.99 38.99
C ILE A 11 8.16 4.78 39.24
N GLU A 12 7.36 5.06 38.21
CA GLU A 12 6.12 5.80 38.42
C GLU A 12 5.03 4.92 39.07
N PRO A 13 4.55 5.27 40.28
CA PRO A 13 3.56 4.48 41.00
C PRO A 13 2.26 4.31 40.20
N PHE A 14 1.92 5.31 39.38
CA PHE A 14 0.78 5.25 38.47
C PHE A 14 0.94 4.15 37.41
N ILE A 15 2.09 4.08 36.73
CA ILE A 15 2.33 3.08 35.67
C ILE A 15 2.27 1.67 36.27
N ARG A 16 2.82 1.50 37.47
CA ARG A 16 2.76 0.24 38.21
C ARG A 16 1.32 -0.16 38.53
N GLU A 17 0.52 0.72 39.13
CA GLU A 17 -0.88 0.41 39.46
C GLU A 17 -1.74 0.19 38.20
N PHE A 18 -1.53 0.99 37.17
CA PHE A 18 -2.21 0.83 35.89
C PHE A 18 -1.89 -0.53 35.24
N THR A 19 -0.62 -0.93 35.20
CA THR A 19 -0.21 -2.23 34.65
C THR A 19 -0.79 -3.39 35.46
N PHE A 20 -0.81 -3.32 36.79
CA PHE A 20 -1.46 -4.33 37.63
C PHE A 20 -2.97 -4.41 37.41
N GLN A 21 -3.66 -3.28 37.26
CA GLN A 21 -5.09 -3.25 36.94
C GLN A 21 -5.39 -3.90 35.59
N ILE A 22 -4.58 -3.62 34.56
CA ILE A 22 -4.72 -4.25 33.24
C ILE A 22 -4.52 -5.77 33.34
N ILE A 23 -3.47 -6.23 34.02
CA ILE A 23 -3.21 -7.66 34.23
C ILE A 23 -4.37 -8.33 34.96
N ARG A 24 -4.92 -7.68 36.00
CA ARG A 24 -6.06 -8.19 36.77
C ARG A 24 -7.33 -8.29 35.91
N ILE A 25 -7.62 -7.28 35.09
CA ILE A 25 -8.75 -7.29 34.16
C ILE A 25 -8.60 -8.42 33.13
N ILE A 26 -7.39 -8.63 32.60
CA ILE A 26 -7.08 -9.73 31.66
C ILE A 26 -7.24 -11.09 32.33
N GLY A 27 -6.86 -11.24 33.59
CA GLY A 27 -7.04 -12.50 34.33
C GLY A 27 -8.48 -12.81 34.70
N MET A 28 -9.30 -11.78 35.00
CA MET A 28 -10.70 -11.96 35.38
C MET A 28 -11.62 -12.25 34.19
N LYS A 29 -11.35 -11.61 33.06
CA LYS A 29 -11.99 -11.97 31.81
C LYS A 29 -11.26 -13.22 31.34
N ASN A 30 -11.84 -14.40 31.57
CA ASN A 30 -11.41 -15.67 30.95
C ASN A 30 -11.54 -15.52 29.43
N TYR A 31 -10.64 -14.74 28.82
CA TYR A 31 -10.49 -14.66 27.39
C TYR A 31 -10.20 -16.08 26.97
N PRO A 32 -11.08 -16.73 26.19
CA PRO A 32 -10.74 -18.03 25.65
C PRO A 32 -9.40 -17.82 24.98
N ILE A 33 -8.40 -18.56 25.43
CA ILE A 33 -7.14 -18.71 24.72
C ILE A 33 -7.59 -19.40 23.43
N GLN A 34 -8.06 -18.60 22.46
CA GLN A 34 -8.24 -19.06 21.10
C GLN A 34 -6.92 -19.73 20.80
N GLU A 35 -6.97 -21.04 20.53
CA GLU A 35 -5.81 -21.85 20.23
C GLU A 35 -4.90 -20.98 19.38
N ARG A 36 -3.81 -20.53 20.01
CA ARG A 36 -2.77 -19.85 19.24
C ARG A 36 -2.47 -20.90 18.19
N ASN A 37 -2.73 -20.58 16.93
CA ASN A 37 -2.08 -21.26 15.83
C ASN A 37 -0.59 -21.03 16.11
N VAL A 38 -0.02 -21.92 16.91
CA VAL A 38 1.40 -22.00 17.16
C VAL A 38 1.90 -22.29 15.78
N ILE A 39 2.37 -21.25 15.10
CA ILE A 39 3.18 -21.44 13.91
C ILE A 39 4.34 -22.26 14.46
N ASN A 40 4.29 -23.57 14.23
CA ASN A 40 5.34 -24.49 14.65
C ASN A 40 6.65 -23.84 14.22
N ALA A 41 7.53 -23.54 15.17
CA ALA A 41 8.78 -22.85 14.90
C ALA A 41 9.64 -23.59 13.85
N ASP A 42 9.32 -24.87 13.60
CA ASP A 42 9.89 -25.71 12.54
C ASP A 42 9.51 -25.32 11.11
N LEU A 43 8.45 -24.51 10.90
CA LEU A 43 8.07 -23.98 9.58
C LEU A 43 8.68 -22.62 9.28
N ILE A 44 9.45 -22.04 10.20
CA ILE A 44 10.32 -20.92 9.86
C ILE A 44 11.45 -21.51 9.00
N PRO A 45 11.54 -21.19 7.70
CA PRO A 45 12.63 -21.70 6.89
C PRO A 45 13.96 -21.35 7.57
N LYS A 46 14.86 -22.34 7.70
CA LYS A 46 16.21 -22.25 8.29
C LYS A 46 17.15 -21.31 7.51
N LEU A 47 16.64 -20.22 6.94
CA LEU A 47 17.38 -19.17 6.26
C LEU A 47 18.04 -18.20 7.24
N SER A 48 17.64 -18.17 8.52
CA SER A 48 18.19 -17.22 9.50
C SER A 48 19.57 -17.61 10.06
N SER A 49 19.94 -18.90 10.07
CA SER A 49 21.22 -19.34 10.64
C SER A 49 22.43 -18.90 9.78
N GLN A 50 22.32 -18.95 8.45
CA GLN A 50 23.40 -18.46 7.58
C GLN A 50 23.53 -16.93 7.56
N VAL A 51 22.43 -16.20 7.76
CA VAL A 51 22.47 -14.73 7.83
C VAL A 51 23.11 -14.28 9.15
N LEU A 52 22.83 -14.95 10.27
CA LEU A 52 23.43 -14.63 11.57
C LEU A 52 24.95 -14.89 11.59
N VAL A 53 25.42 -15.98 10.96
CA VAL A 53 26.86 -16.29 10.85
C VAL A 53 27.61 -15.27 9.97
N ARG A 54 26.96 -14.72 8.92
CA ARG A 54 27.54 -13.64 8.11
C ARG A 54 27.62 -12.30 8.84
N GLN A 55 26.73 -12.05 9.81
CA GLN A 55 26.72 -10.80 10.55
C GLN A 55 27.75 -10.80 11.69
N GLN A 56 28.01 -11.94 12.33
CA GLN A 56 29.05 -12.07 13.35
C GLN A 56 30.47 -11.94 12.79
N ARG A 57 30.76 -12.45 11.59
CA ARG A 57 32.08 -12.22 10.92
C ARG A 57 32.36 -10.75 10.54
N LYS A 58 31.35 -9.87 10.55
CA LYS A 58 31.54 -8.44 10.27
C LYS A 58 31.92 -7.61 11.50
N ASN A 59 31.69 -8.10 12.71
CA ASN A 59 32.00 -7.36 13.94
C ASN A 59 33.42 -7.62 14.47
N ASP A 60 34.06 -8.73 14.14
CA ASP A 60 35.42 -9.05 14.63
C ASP A 60 36.56 -8.40 13.81
N LEU A 61 36.24 -7.54 12.83
CA LEU A 61 37.25 -6.84 12.00
C LEU A 61 37.37 -5.33 12.30
N ARG A 62 36.88 -4.85 13.44
CA ARG A 62 36.98 -3.43 13.83
C ARG A 62 37.75 -3.20 15.13
N ILE A 63 38.99 -3.66 15.17
CA ILE A 63 40.06 -2.98 15.92
C ILE A 63 41.30 -2.95 15.00
N ILE A 64 41.34 -1.98 14.08
CA ILE A 64 42.58 -1.58 13.42
C ILE A 64 42.77 -0.09 13.74
N PRO A 65 43.91 0.30 14.35
CA PRO A 65 44.19 1.70 14.64
C PRO A 65 44.28 2.50 13.35
N SER A 66 43.68 3.69 13.38
CA SER A 66 43.62 4.67 12.31
C SER A 66 45.02 5.13 11.88
N SER A 67 45.60 4.43 10.92
CA SER A 67 46.74 4.93 10.14
C SER A 67 46.22 5.78 8.99
N LYS A 68 46.72 7.02 8.94
CA LYS A 68 46.45 8.03 7.90
C LYS A 68 46.73 7.43 6.52
N ARG A 69 45.68 7.08 5.77
CA ARG A 69 45.79 6.67 4.36
C ARG A 69 45.50 7.87 3.46
N ASN A 70 46.49 8.22 2.66
CA ASN A 70 46.45 9.19 1.58
C ASN A 70 45.25 8.97 0.66
N LEU A 71 44.59 10.08 0.29
CA LEU A 71 43.67 10.14 -0.85
C LEU A 71 44.42 9.75 -2.11
N GLN A 72 44.21 8.53 -2.59
CA GLN A 72 44.35 8.23 -4.01
C GLN A 72 42.96 8.27 -4.63
N THR A 73 42.78 9.27 -5.48
CA THR A 73 41.67 9.43 -6.41
C THR A 73 41.47 8.13 -7.20
N PRO A 74 40.25 7.58 -7.26
CA PRO A 74 39.98 6.41 -8.10
C PRO A 74 40.19 6.79 -9.56
N GLN A 75 41.18 6.16 -10.17
CA GLN A 75 41.43 6.23 -11.60
C GLN A 75 40.17 5.78 -12.34
N LYS A 76 39.65 6.71 -13.14
CA LYS A 76 38.51 6.59 -14.04
C LYS A 76 38.78 5.42 -15.00
N GLN A 77 38.08 4.30 -14.82
CA GLN A 77 38.13 3.20 -15.78
C GLN A 77 37.60 3.68 -17.14
N PRO A 78 38.32 3.42 -18.25
CA PRO A 78 37.85 3.78 -19.58
C PRO A 78 36.62 2.93 -19.92
N SER A 79 35.52 3.62 -20.24
CA SER A 79 34.30 3.01 -20.75
C SER A 79 34.58 2.22 -22.04
N PRO A 80 33.99 1.03 -22.23
CA PRO A 80 34.16 0.26 -23.45
C PRO A 80 33.64 1.02 -24.69
N PRO A 81 34.22 0.78 -25.87
CA PRO A 81 33.86 1.48 -27.09
C PRO A 81 32.40 1.21 -27.46
N VAL A 82 31.64 2.30 -27.62
CA VAL A 82 30.27 2.30 -28.14
C VAL A 82 30.29 1.69 -29.54
N ARG A 83 29.86 0.45 -29.65
CA ARG A 83 29.67 -0.25 -30.92
C ARG A 83 28.54 0.43 -31.67
N LYS A 84 28.90 1.27 -32.64
CA LYS A 84 27.97 1.86 -33.63
C LYS A 84 27.25 0.71 -34.33
N GLN A 85 26.02 0.42 -33.93
CA GLN A 85 25.16 -0.50 -34.64
C GLN A 85 24.84 0.15 -35.99
N LEU A 86 25.28 -0.51 -37.07
CA LEU A 86 24.87 -0.17 -38.42
C LEU A 86 23.34 -0.14 -38.47
N LEU A 87 22.79 0.94 -39.04
CA LEU A 87 21.39 1.04 -39.40
C LEU A 87 21.03 -0.14 -40.31
N GLN A 88 20.35 -1.15 -39.75
CA GLN A 88 19.61 -2.10 -40.57
C GLN A 88 18.47 -1.33 -41.21
N GLN A 89 18.57 -1.17 -42.53
CA GLN A 89 17.51 -0.68 -43.38
C GLN A 89 16.34 -1.65 -43.22
N GLY A 90 15.26 -1.17 -42.58
CA GLY A 90 14.04 -1.95 -42.43
C GLY A 90 13.42 -2.29 -43.79
N PRO A 91 12.66 -3.39 -43.86
CA PRO A 91 12.05 -3.84 -45.11
C PRO A 91 11.14 -2.76 -45.72
N PRO A 92 11.03 -2.72 -47.06
CA PRO A 92 10.28 -1.69 -47.78
C PRO A 92 8.83 -1.64 -47.30
N ARG A 93 8.37 -0.43 -46.94
CA ARG A 93 6.98 -0.15 -46.62
C ARG A 93 6.11 -0.57 -47.81
N GLN A 94 5.37 -1.66 -47.65
CA GLN A 94 4.29 -2.00 -48.56
C GLN A 94 3.25 -0.88 -48.50
N ILE A 95 3.06 -0.20 -49.62
CA ILE A 95 2.04 0.81 -49.84
C ILE A 95 0.68 0.14 -49.60
N ARG A 96 0.09 0.40 -48.44
CA ARG A 96 -1.25 -0.09 -48.11
C ARG A 96 -2.25 0.60 -49.04
N ARG A 97 -2.88 -0.17 -49.91
CA ARG A 97 -4.02 0.29 -50.71
C ARG A 97 -5.14 0.79 -49.78
N PRO A 98 -5.85 1.87 -50.12
CA PRO A 98 -6.97 2.35 -49.33
C PRO A 98 -8.04 1.25 -49.23
N PHE A 99 -8.22 0.74 -48.02
CA PHE A 99 -9.25 -0.23 -47.70
C PHE A 99 -10.59 0.51 -47.68
N VAL A 100 -11.42 0.30 -48.70
CA VAL A 100 -12.80 0.82 -48.72
C VAL A 100 -13.65 -0.15 -47.90
N PRO A 101 -14.18 0.27 -46.73
CA PRO A 101 -14.99 -0.63 -45.92
C PRO A 101 -16.31 -0.96 -46.64
N PRO A 102 -16.75 -2.23 -46.62
CA PRO A 102 -18.02 -2.62 -47.20
C PRO A 102 -19.17 -1.91 -46.45
N ARG A 103 -20.10 -1.31 -47.20
CA ARG A 103 -21.35 -0.73 -46.68
C ARG A 103 -22.10 -1.80 -45.89
N ARG A 104 -22.08 -1.69 -44.56
CA ARG A 104 -22.95 -2.48 -43.69
C ARG A 104 -24.37 -1.94 -43.81
N ILE A 105 -25.26 -2.76 -44.36
CA ILE A 105 -26.70 -2.56 -44.28
C ILE A 105 -27.07 -2.68 -42.79
N ALA A 106 -27.64 -1.62 -42.23
CA ALA A 106 -28.04 -1.62 -40.82
C ALA A 106 -29.18 -2.63 -40.61
N PRO A 107 -29.07 -3.58 -39.67
CA PRO A 107 -30.16 -4.48 -39.34
C PRO A 107 -31.33 -3.71 -38.71
N PRO A 108 -32.58 -4.18 -38.91
CA PRO A 108 -33.77 -3.54 -38.37
C PRO A 108 -33.71 -3.48 -36.84
N THR A 109 -33.85 -2.26 -36.31
CA THR A 109 -33.85 -1.99 -34.88
C THR A 109 -35.10 -2.60 -34.25
N ILE A 110 -34.94 -3.74 -33.57
CA ILE A 110 -36.01 -4.31 -32.74
C ILE A 110 -36.14 -3.39 -31.51
N PRO A 111 -37.33 -2.82 -31.22
CA PRO A 111 -37.53 -1.96 -30.06
C PRO A 111 -37.30 -2.77 -28.79
N LEU A 112 -36.25 -2.41 -28.06
CA LEU A 112 -35.90 -3.02 -26.79
C LEU A 112 -37.01 -2.68 -25.77
N PRO A 113 -37.60 -3.67 -25.06
CA PRO A 113 -38.56 -3.39 -24.02
C PRO A 113 -37.88 -2.54 -22.94
N LYS A 114 -38.48 -1.39 -22.63
CA LYS A 114 -38.15 -0.55 -21.47
C LYS A 114 -38.51 -1.34 -20.21
N GLY A 115 -37.62 -2.26 -19.81
CA GLY A 115 -37.71 -2.92 -18.53
C GLY A 115 -37.66 -1.87 -17.44
N ALA A 116 -38.61 -1.95 -16.50
CA ALA A 116 -38.66 -1.12 -15.32
C ALA A 116 -37.28 -1.11 -14.65
N ASN A 117 -36.62 0.04 -14.68
CA ASN A 117 -35.45 0.29 -13.87
C ASN A 117 -35.94 0.20 -12.42
N ASN A 118 -35.68 -0.94 -11.77
CA ASN A 118 -35.58 -0.94 -10.32
C ASN A 118 -34.45 0.05 -10.02
N GLU A 119 -34.84 1.29 -9.72
CA GLU A 119 -34.04 2.25 -9.00
C GLU A 119 -33.74 1.62 -7.65
N VAL A 120 -32.77 0.70 -7.66
CA VAL A 120 -31.97 0.45 -6.48
C VAL A 120 -31.45 1.83 -6.16
N GLU A 121 -31.97 2.44 -5.10
CA GLU A 121 -31.36 3.57 -4.42
C GLU A 121 -29.94 3.12 -4.06
N VAL A 122 -29.05 3.22 -5.04
CA VAL A 122 -27.63 3.24 -4.82
C VAL A 122 -27.48 4.52 -4.06
N ASN A 123 -27.49 4.42 -2.73
CA ASN A 123 -27.04 5.45 -1.83
C ASN A 123 -25.69 5.88 -2.38
N ALA A 124 -25.71 6.92 -3.22
CA ALA A 124 -24.58 7.39 -3.97
C ALA A 124 -23.73 8.12 -2.94
N GLN A 125 -22.99 7.32 -2.18
CA GLN A 125 -22.11 7.79 -1.17
C GLN A 125 -21.10 8.67 -1.88
N ASP A 126 -21.19 9.97 -1.60
CA ASP A 126 -20.32 10.93 -2.25
C ASP A 126 -18.91 10.79 -1.65
N TYR A 127 -18.06 10.06 -2.35
CA TYR A 127 -16.62 9.97 -2.09
C TYR A 127 -15.84 10.95 -2.97
N GLY A 128 -16.52 11.97 -3.53
CA GLY A 128 -15.94 13.00 -4.38
C GLY A 128 -15.33 12.42 -5.66
N LYS A 129 -14.09 12.80 -5.96
CA LYS A 129 -13.39 12.42 -7.21
C LYS A 129 -13.17 10.91 -7.36
N ILE A 130 -13.13 10.15 -6.25
CA ILE A 130 -12.89 8.70 -6.32
C ILE A 130 -14.16 7.88 -6.55
N THR A 131 -15.35 8.50 -6.49
CA THR A 131 -16.64 7.83 -6.69
C THR A 131 -16.69 7.05 -8.00
N GLN A 132 -16.13 7.60 -9.09
CA GLN A 132 -16.05 6.90 -10.38
C GLN A 132 -15.21 5.61 -10.31
N LEU A 133 -14.11 5.60 -9.54
CA LEU A 133 -13.26 4.41 -9.36
C LEU A 133 -13.93 3.38 -8.43
N LEU A 134 -14.71 3.85 -7.45
CA LEU A 134 -15.48 2.99 -6.55
C LEU A 134 -16.69 2.35 -7.24
N ASN A 135 -17.29 3.01 -8.22
CA ASN A 135 -18.38 2.45 -9.00
C ASN A 135 -17.91 1.50 -10.11
N ASP A 136 -16.62 1.51 -10.48
CA ASP A 136 -16.06 0.62 -11.51
C ASP A 136 -15.83 -0.81 -10.95
N PRO A 137 -16.58 -1.83 -11.40
CA PRO A 137 -16.45 -3.19 -10.89
C PRO A 137 -15.10 -3.85 -11.22
N SER A 138 -14.35 -3.34 -12.20
CA SER A 138 -13.03 -3.86 -12.55
C SER A 138 -11.94 -3.48 -11.55
N VAL A 139 -12.19 -2.45 -10.72
CA VAL A 139 -11.25 -1.94 -9.72
C VAL A 139 -11.36 -2.74 -8.44
N GLN A 140 -10.29 -3.44 -8.07
CA GLN A 140 -10.21 -4.26 -6.86
C GLN A 140 -9.63 -3.48 -5.67
N GLN A 141 -8.66 -2.61 -5.93
CA GLN A 141 -7.98 -1.82 -4.90
C GLN A 141 -7.67 -0.41 -5.42
N ILE A 142 -7.75 0.57 -4.54
CA ILE A 142 -7.38 1.97 -4.76
C ILE A 142 -6.33 2.34 -3.71
N GLU A 143 -5.19 2.91 -4.13
CA GLU A 143 -4.07 3.28 -3.26
C GLU A 143 -3.70 4.75 -3.52
N CYS A 144 -3.69 5.55 -2.45
CA CYS A 144 -3.25 6.94 -2.46
C CYS A 144 -2.00 7.08 -1.58
N THR A 145 -0.89 7.49 -2.21
CA THR A 145 0.43 7.60 -1.55
C THR A 145 0.67 8.96 -0.89
N GLY A 146 -0.28 9.89 -0.99
CA GLY A 146 -0.25 11.21 -0.39
C GLY A 146 -0.94 12.29 -1.23
N ALA A 147 -1.03 13.50 -0.70
CA ALA A 147 -1.63 14.66 -1.38
C ALA A 147 -0.89 15.00 -2.69
N GLN A 148 -1.66 15.47 -3.67
CA GLN A 148 -1.27 15.85 -5.04
C GLN A 148 -0.59 14.74 -5.85
N LYS A 149 -0.59 13.51 -5.35
CA LYS A 149 -0.08 12.34 -6.09
C LYS A 149 -1.21 11.67 -6.84
N GLN A 150 -0.86 11.08 -7.97
CA GLN A 150 -1.77 10.29 -8.78
C GLN A 150 -2.19 9.03 -8.02
N ILE A 151 -3.47 8.69 -8.10
CA ILE A 151 -4.02 7.49 -7.46
C ILE A 151 -3.59 6.25 -8.26
N LEU A 152 -3.17 5.21 -7.54
CA LEU A 152 -2.88 3.89 -8.08
C LEU A 152 -4.11 2.99 -7.92
N VAL A 153 -4.50 2.30 -8.99
CA VAL A 153 -5.60 1.34 -8.95
C VAL A 153 -5.12 -0.05 -9.33
N LEU A 154 -5.64 -1.08 -8.67
CA LEU A 154 -5.40 -2.48 -9.03
C LEU A 154 -6.60 -3.00 -9.83
N ARG A 155 -6.36 -3.41 -11.07
CA ARG A 155 -7.37 -4.00 -11.97
C ARG A 155 -6.85 -5.32 -12.48
N LEU A 156 -7.61 -6.40 -12.26
CA LEU A 156 -7.22 -7.75 -12.71
C LEU A 156 -5.77 -8.12 -12.31
N GLY A 157 -5.37 -7.76 -11.09
CA GLY A 157 -4.00 -7.99 -10.59
C GLY A 157 -2.91 -7.05 -11.13
N GLN A 158 -3.24 -6.13 -12.04
CA GLN A 158 -2.29 -5.15 -12.59
C GLN A 158 -2.48 -3.76 -11.96
N LYS A 159 -1.38 -3.14 -11.53
CA LYS A 159 -1.38 -1.76 -11.01
C LYS A 159 -1.39 -0.77 -12.18
N GLN A 160 -2.33 0.15 -12.17
CA GLN A 160 -2.47 1.22 -13.16
C GLN A 160 -2.46 2.59 -12.46
N ILE A 161 -1.81 3.57 -13.07
CA ILE A 161 -1.76 4.94 -12.56
C ILE A 161 -2.88 5.74 -13.21
N THR A 162 -3.68 6.44 -12.41
CA THR A 162 -4.78 7.27 -12.90
C THR A 162 -4.36 8.74 -13.04
N LYS A 163 -5.11 9.53 -13.81
CA LYS A 163 -4.90 10.99 -13.92
C LYS A 163 -5.48 11.76 -12.71
N ILE A 164 -6.17 11.08 -11.81
CA ILE A 164 -6.83 11.69 -10.66
C ILE A 164 -5.79 11.92 -9.57
N ALA A 165 -5.70 13.16 -9.11
CA ALA A 165 -4.91 13.55 -7.95
C ALA A 165 -5.83 14.23 -6.92
N LEU A 166 -5.60 13.94 -5.64
CA LEU A 166 -6.39 14.48 -4.53
C LEU A 166 -5.59 15.53 -3.78
N SER A 167 -6.24 16.61 -3.37
CA SER A 167 -5.65 17.58 -2.44
C SER A 167 -5.58 17.01 -1.02
N SER A 168 -4.81 17.65 -0.13
CA SER A 168 -4.76 17.21 1.27
C SER A 168 -6.12 17.34 1.96
N GLY A 169 -6.90 18.38 1.63
CA GLY A 169 -8.25 18.58 2.19
C GLY A 169 -9.21 17.50 1.74
N GLU A 170 -9.21 17.18 0.43
CA GLU A 170 -10.05 16.11 -0.14
C GLU A 170 -9.77 14.74 0.49
N ILE A 171 -8.49 14.45 0.80
CA ILE A 171 -8.12 13.21 1.48
C ILE A 171 -8.64 13.19 2.92
N SER A 172 -8.50 14.29 3.65
CA SER A 172 -8.97 14.39 5.04
C SER A 172 -10.50 14.28 5.13
N GLU A 173 -11.23 15.03 4.32
CA GLU A 173 -12.69 14.99 4.24
C GLU A 173 -13.18 13.57 3.90
N LEU A 174 -12.50 12.89 2.98
CA LEU A 174 -12.83 11.50 2.62
C LEU A 174 -12.69 10.55 3.81
N ILE A 175 -11.58 10.64 4.55
CA ILE A 175 -11.33 9.77 5.70
C ILE A 175 -12.26 10.11 6.86
N GLU A 176 -12.58 11.39 7.07
CA GLU A 176 -13.55 11.85 8.07
C GLU A 176 -14.97 11.33 7.77
N ASN A 177 -15.40 11.42 6.50
CA ASN A 177 -16.68 10.86 6.07
C ASN A 177 -16.77 9.33 6.29
N ILE A 178 -15.66 8.61 6.06
CA ILE A 178 -15.58 7.17 6.35
C ILE A 178 -15.59 6.90 7.86
N SER A 179 -14.86 7.70 8.64
CA SER A 179 -14.82 7.63 10.11
C SER A 179 -16.21 7.81 10.72
N ASN A 180 -16.95 8.81 10.24
CA ASN A 180 -18.31 9.09 10.68
C ASN A 180 -19.26 7.93 10.35
N LYS A 181 -19.19 7.37 9.13
CA LYS A 181 -20.00 6.21 8.72
C LYS A 181 -19.66 4.92 9.47
N ALA A 182 -18.38 4.71 9.77
CA ALA A 182 -17.94 3.54 10.52
C ALA A 182 -18.20 3.68 12.04
N HIS A 183 -18.57 4.88 12.52
CA HIS A 183 -18.60 5.23 13.95
C HIS A 183 -17.28 4.95 14.67
N ILE A 184 -16.15 5.12 13.96
CA ILE A 184 -14.80 4.94 14.50
C ILE A 184 -14.13 6.32 14.55
N PRO A 185 -13.73 6.85 15.71
CA PRO A 185 -13.10 8.16 15.79
C PRO A 185 -11.76 8.19 15.04
N LEU A 186 -11.50 9.29 14.34
CA LEU A 186 -10.25 9.50 13.62
C LEU A 186 -9.15 9.95 14.59
N LEU A 187 -8.09 9.15 14.72
CA LEU A 187 -6.92 9.45 15.55
C LEU A 187 -5.64 9.46 14.68
N ASN A 188 -4.63 10.23 15.12
CA ASN A 188 -3.30 10.17 14.53
C ASN A 188 -2.74 8.75 14.63
N GLY A 189 -2.26 8.18 13.52
CA GLY A 189 -1.76 6.82 13.43
C GLY A 189 -2.42 5.98 12.34
N VAL A 190 -2.70 4.71 12.63
CA VAL A 190 -3.29 3.77 11.67
C VAL A 190 -4.79 3.68 11.89
N PHE A 191 -5.57 4.03 10.86
CA PHE A 191 -7.01 3.93 10.83
C PHE A 191 -7.43 2.73 9.97
N ARG A 192 -8.30 1.87 10.49
CA ARG A 192 -8.85 0.72 9.76
C ARG A 192 -10.35 0.65 9.99
N ALA A 193 -11.12 0.57 8.91
CA ALA A 193 -12.57 0.50 8.95
C ALA A 193 -13.08 -0.40 7.82
N ALA A 194 -14.23 -1.03 8.07
CA ALA A 194 -15.04 -1.67 7.04
C ALA A 194 -16.33 -0.86 6.92
N VAL A 195 -16.64 -0.38 5.72
CA VAL A 195 -17.86 0.37 5.43
C VAL A 195 -18.47 -0.25 4.17
N ASP A 196 -19.67 -0.79 4.31
CA ASP A 196 -20.37 -1.52 3.26
C ASP A 196 -19.52 -2.70 2.71
N HIS A 197 -19.12 -2.62 1.44
CA HIS A 197 -18.26 -3.60 0.77
C HIS A 197 -16.83 -3.08 0.59
N LEU A 198 -16.42 -2.09 1.37
CA LEU A 198 -15.12 -1.44 1.29
C LEU A 198 -14.33 -1.68 2.58
N LEU A 199 -13.10 -2.16 2.43
CA LEU A 199 -12.11 -2.25 3.51
C LEU A 199 -11.10 -1.12 3.35
N ILE A 200 -11.09 -0.20 4.29
CA ILE A 200 -10.25 0.99 4.27
C ILE A 200 -9.13 0.84 5.30
N SER A 201 -7.90 1.12 4.86
CA SER A 201 -6.71 1.22 5.72
C SER A 201 -6.00 2.52 5.41
N ALA A 202 -5.98 3.44 6.37
CA ALA A 202 -5.31 4.72 6.24
C ALA A 202 -4.23 4.90 7.30
N VAL A 203 -3.22 5.69 6.97
CA VAL A 203 -2.21 6.20 7.89
C VAL A 203 -2.36 7.70 7.92
N VAL A 204 -2.78 8.24 9.05
CA VAL A 204 -2.96 9.66 9.31
C VAL A 204 -1.77 10.14 10.11
N SER A 205 -1.03 11.10 9.57
CA SER A 205 0.14 11.66 10.24
C SER A 205 0.35 13.10 9.83
N GLU A 206 0.58 13.96 10.81
CA GLU A 206 0.91 15.37 10.60
C GLU A 206 2.25 15.56 9.84
N MET A 207 3.22 14.66 10.05
CA MET A 207 4.57 14.79 9.47
C MET A 207 4.65 14.32 8.01
N ILE A 208 4.00 13.18 7.68
CA ILE A 208 4.10 12.56 6.34
C ILE A 208 2.85 12.76 5.47
N GLY A 209 1.81 13.35 6.05
CA GLY A 209 0.48 13.45 5.46
C GLY A 209 -0.32 12.15 5.52
N THR A 210 -1.57 12.23 5.04
CA THR A 210 -2.48 11.08 5.02
C THR A 210 -2.24 10.21 3.80
N ARG A 211 -2.19 8.90 4.00
CA ARG A 211 -2.10 7.87 2.95
C ARG A 211 -3.20 6.85 3.18
N PHE A 212 -3.75 6.26 2.13
CA PHE A 212 -4.79 5.25 2.30
C PHE A 212 -4.79 4.19 1.21
N VAL A 213 -5.38 3.06 1.55
CA VAL A 213 -5.69 1.94 0.67
C VAL A 213 -7.14 1.54 0.91
N ILE A 214 -7.93 1.49 -0.16
CA ILE A 214 -9.30 0.98 -0.16
C ILE A 214 -9.31 -0.32 -0.97
N LYS A 215 -9.80 -1.40 -0.37
CA LYS A 215 -10.02 -2.69 -1.05
C LYS A 215 -11.51 -2.94 -1.15
N LYS A 216 -11.99 -3.33 -2.34
CA LYS A 216 -13.35 -3.81 -2.50
C LYS A 216 -13.43 -5.27 -2.07
N GLN A 217 -14.40 -5.57 -1.22
CA GLN A 217 -14.77 -6.94 -0.91
C GLN A 217 -15.58 -7.47 -2.08
N LEU A 218 -15.02 -8.44 -2.81
CA LEU A 218 -15.80 -9.20 -3.79
C LEU A 218 -16.78 -10.07 -3.00
N SER A 219 -18.06 -9.74 -3.09
CA SER A 219 -19.17 -10.60 -2.66
C SER A 219 -19.47 -11.64 -3.71
#